data_AF-A0A1M6NRW0-F1
#
_entry.id   AF-A0A1M6NRW0-F1
#
_cell.length_a   1.000
_cell.length_b   1.000
_cell.length_c   1.000
_cell.angle_alpha   90.00
_cell.angle_beta   90.00
_cell.angle_gamma   90.00
#
_symmetry.space_group_name_H-M   'P 1'
#
loop_
_entity.id
_entity.type
_entity.pdbx_description
1 polymer ?
#
loop_
_entity_poly.entity_id
_entity_poly.type
_entity_poly.pdbx_seq_one_letter_code
_entity_poly.pdbx_strand_id
1 'polypeptide(L)'
;MEHFVGELFSGPLPTLAGFDFPVGMPVQVGRRTGFSGFSEAIDQFGLGPWARFYDVSEEAQDISLHRPFYPRVSSSSARQAHLLSALGVEHMDALRRECERATSDRRAACSLFWTLGGNQVGKAAISGWRDVVQPARRAGALLWPFDVAALSSVEQGSVVLCETYPAEAYGHVGVRFRRGGSKQRQEDRRAATAGLGQRCERHGVRLSSDMVAVLTDGFGPRKDGEDAFDATIGLMGMIEVVEGRRAPAPGVRQAPEWEGWILGQTA
;
A
#
# COMPACT_ATOMS: atom_id res chain seq x y z
N MET A 1 -7.55 16.58 -1.75
CA MET A 1 -6.62 15.59 -2.33
C MET A 1 -5.75 16.20 -3.42
N GLU A 2 -6.30 17.01 -4.33
CA GLU A 2 -5.51 17.70 -5.37
C GLU A 2 -4.35 18.54 -4.81
N HIS A 3 -4.55 19.25 -3.70
CA HIS A 3 -3.48 19.98 -3.01
C HIS A 3 -2.32 19.06 -2.56
N PHE A 4 -2.64 17.92 -1.96
CA PHE A 4 -1.64 16.93 -1.52
C PHE A 4 -0.88 16.32 -2.69
N VAL A 5 -1.58 15.98 -3.79
CA VAL A 5 -0.91 15.47 -5.00
C VAL A 5 0.02 16.53 -5.57
N GLY A 6 -0.39 17.79 -5.61
CA GLY A 6 0.47 18.89 -6.07
C GLY A 6 1.75 19.07 -5.26
N GLU A 7 1.68 18.86 -3.93
CA GLU A 7 2.86 18.94 -3.06
C GLU A 7 3.96 17.92 -3.43
N LEU A 8 3.60 16.75 -3.96
CA LEU A 8 4.57 15.73 -4.38
C LEU A 8 5.51 16.24 -5.49
N PHE A 9 5.03 17.18 -6.32
CA PHE A 9 5.74 17.76 -7.47
C PHE A 9 6.40 19.11 -7.16
N SER A 10 6.39 19.55 -5.89
CA SER A 10 6.81 20.91 -5.52
C SER A 10 8.34 21.14 -5.51
N GLY A 11 9.14 20.09 -5.65
CA GLY A 11 10.61 20.14 -5.53
C GLY A 11 11.36 19.72 -6.79
N PRO A 12 12.62 20.17 -6.97
CA PRO A 12 13.46 19.78 -8.10
C PRO A 12 14.09 18.38 -7.94
N LEU A 13 14.03 17.82 -6.74
CA LEU A 13 14.59 16.50 -6.43
C LEU A 13 13.57 15.40 -6.78
N PRO A 14 14.03 14.19 -7.11
CA PRO A 14 13.13 13.06 -7.26
C PRO A 14 12.44 12.75 -5.92
N THR A 15 11.12 12.51 -5.98
CA THR A 15 10.29 12.20 -4.82
C THR A 15 9.83 10.74 -4.90
N LEU A 16 10.12 9.96 -3.87
CA LEU A 16 9.49 8.65 -3.65
C LEU A 16 8.41 8.80 -2.59
N ALA A 17 7.16 8.51 -2.94
CA ALA A 17 6.01 8.60 -2.05
C ALA A 17 5.39 7.22 -1.80
N GLY A 18 5.41 6.79 -0.54
CA GLY A 18 4.86 5.50 -0.10
C GLY A 18 3.46 5.63 0.45
N PHE A 19 2.58 4.69 0.10
CA PHE A 19 1.20 4.69 0.55
C PHE A 19 0.78 3.33 1.11
N ASP A 20 -0.02 3.36 2.19
CA ASP A 20 -0.59 2.17 2.84
C ASP A 20 -1.91 1.73 2.15
N PHE A 21 -1.81 1.44 0.87
CA PHE A 21 -2.84 0.77 0.10
C PHE A 21 -2.21 -0.08 -1.02
N PRO A 22 -2.90 -1.13 -1.50
CA PRO A 22 -2.39 -1.96 -2.58
C PRO A 22 -2.06 -1.15 -3.83
N VAL A 23 -0.88 -1.36 -4.43
CA VAL A 23 -0.53 -0.84 -5.75
C VAL A 23 -0.30 -2.04 -6.67
N GLY A 24 -1.32 -2.34 -7.49
CA GLY A 24 -1.42 -3.54 -8.30
C GLY A 24 -2.64 -4.39 -7.95
N MET A 25 -2.92 -5.40 -8.77
CA MET A 25 -4.06 -6.31 -8.60
C MET A 25 -3.69 -7.77 -8.90
N PRO A 26 -4.47 -8.75 -8.41
CA PRO A 26 -4.19 -10.17 -8.65
C PRO A 26 -4.10 -10.49 -10.15
N VAL A 27 -3.02 -11.15 -10.58
CA VAL A 27 -2.72 -11.36 -12.02
C VAL A 27 -3.84 -12.10 -12.77
N GLN A 28 -4.52 -13.04 -12.10
CA GLN A 28 -5.58 -13.83 -12.73
C GLN A 28 -6.80 -12.99 -13.08
N VAL A 29 -7.11 -11.97 -12.28
CA VAL A 29 -8.20 -11.02 -12.56
C VAL A 29 -7.73 -9.96 -13.55
N GLY A 30 -6.51 -9.45 -13.37
CA GLY A 30 -5.91 -8.44 -14.26
C GLY A 30 -5.88 -8.88 -15.73
N ARG A 31 -5.40 -10.10 -16.01
CA ARG A 31 -5.34 -10.65 -17.39
C ARG A 31 -6.69 -10.72 -18.10
N ARG A 32 -7.81 -10.75 -17.37
CA ARG A 32 -9.16 -10.80 -17.96
C ARG A 32 -9.65 -9.43 -18.43
N THR A 33 -8.99 -8.35 -18.01
CA THR A 33 -9.37 -6.97 -18.37
C THR A 33 -9.06 -6.63 -19.82
N GLY A 34 -8.10 -7.34 -20.44
CA GLY A 34 -7.63 -7.09 -21.80
C GLY A 34 -6.55 -6.00 -21.93
N PHE A 35 -6.19 -5.30 -20.85
CA PHE A 35 -5.03 -4.39 -20.85
C PHE A 35 -3.71 -5.16 -20.79
N SER A 36 -2.59 -4.51 -21.10
CA SER A 36 -1.27 -5.14 -21.02
C SER A 36 -0.73 -5.23 -19.60
N GLY A 37 -1.22 -4.40 -18.67
CA GLY A 37 -0.80 -4.39 -17.28
C GLY A 37 -1.54 -3.38 -16.41
N PHE A 38 -1.22 -3.37 -15.12
CA PHE A 38 -1.87 -2.52 -14.14
C PHE A 38 -1.64 -1.03 -14.38
N SER A 39 -0.44 -0.63 -14.80
CA SER A 39 -0.12 0.79 -15.09
C SER A 39 -1.00 1.37 -16.21
N GLU A 40 -1.33 0.59 -17.23
CA GLU A 40 -2.28 0.99 -18.27
C GLU A 40 -3.72 0.95 -17.75
N ALA A 41 -4.10 -0.15 -17.08
CA ALA A 41 -5.46 -0.37 -16.62
C ALA A 41 -5.93 0.68 -15.60
N ILE A 42 -5.04 1.09 -14.69
CA ILE A 42 -5.36 2.06 -13.63
C ILE A 42 -5.76 3.42 -14.20
N ASP A 43 -5.24 3.81 -15.36
CA ASP A 43 -5.60 5.07 -16.03
C ASP A 43 -7.00 5.01 -16.69
N GLN A 44 -7.54 3.80 -16.89
CA GLN A 44 -8.84 3.59 -17.53
C GLN A 44 -9.96 3.29 -16.52
N PHE A 45 -9.64 2.80 -15.32
CA PHE A 45 -10.64 2.50 -14.31
C PHE A 45 -11.46 3.74 -13.92
N GLY A 46 -12.78 3.59 -13.76
CA GLY A 46 -13.69 4.71 -13.53
C GLY A 46 -14.06 5.50 -14.78
N LEU A 47 -13.58 5.11 -15.97
CA LEU A 47 -13.90 5.75 -17.26
C LEU A 47 -14.54 4.77 -18.24
N GLY A 48 -15.38 5.27 -19.15
CA GLY A 48 -15.92 4.49 -20.27
C GLY A 48 -16.53 3.14 -19.85
N PRO A 49 -16.16 2.02 -20.47
CA PRO A 49 -16.62 0.68 -20.07
C PRO A 49 -16.28 0.30 -18.61
N TRP A 50 -15.31 0.97 -18.00
CA TRP A 50 -14.86 0.77 -16.63
C TRP A 50 -15.41 1.81 -15.65
N ALA A 51 -16.42 2.60 -16.03
CA ALA A 51 -17.01 3.65 -15.18
C ALA A 51 -17.47 3.16 -13.80
N ARG A 52 -17.90 1.89 -13.74
CA ARG A 52 -18.43 1.23 -12.54
C ARG A 52 -17.36 0.53 -11.70
N PHE A 53 -16.09 0.60 -12.09
CA PHE A 53 -15.03 -0.21 -11.48
C PHE A 53 -14.87 0.06 -9.99
N TYR A 54 -15.03 1.31 -9.55
CA TYR A 54 -14.93 1.70 -8.15
C TYR A 54 -16.24 1.54 -7.36
N ASP A 55 -17.34 1.17 -8.02
CA ASP A 55 -18.61 0.93 -7.33
C ASP A 55 -18.54 -0.38 -6.57
N VAL A 56 -18.84 -0.33 -5.28
CA VAL A 56 -18.91 -1.56 -4.47
C VAL A 56 -20.25 -2.26 -4.74
N SER A 57 -20.18 -3.52 -5.13
CA SER A 57 -21.33 -4.41 -5.36
C SER A 57 -22.11 -4.66 -4.08
N GLU A 58 -23.44 -4.62 -4.20
CA GLU A 58 -24.36 -4.82 -3.07
C GLU A 58 -24.72 -6.30 -2.94
N GLU A 59 -25.09 -6.87 -4.07
CA GLU A 59 -25.54 -8.25 -4.19
C GLU A 59 -24.51 -9.09 -4.94
N ALA A 60 -24.57 -10.41 -4.76
CA ALA A 60 -23.61 -11.32 -5.39
C ALA A 60 -23.69 -11.25 -6.93
N GLN A 61 -24.88 -11.06 -7.50
CA GLN A 61 -25.09 -10.96 -8.95
C GLN A 61 -24.56 -9.67 -9.59
N ASP A 62 -24.29 -8.63 -8.78
CA ASP A 62 -23.75 -7.37 -9.26
C ASP A 62 -22.24 -7.45 -9.54
N ILE A 63 -21.58 -8.45 -8.94
CA ILE A 63 -20.14 -8.62 -9.03
C ILE A 63 -19.80 -8.98 -10.47
N SER A 64 -18.91 -8.20 -11.06
CA SER A 64 -18.38 -8.44 -12.40
C SER A 64 -16.97 -7.90 -12.49
N LEU A 65 -16.30 -8.18 -13.61
CA LEU A 65 -14.98 -7.60 -13.85
C LEU A 65 -15.00 -6.06 -13.85
N HIS A 66 -16.10 -5.45 -14.28
CA HIS A 66 -16.29 -3.99 -14.30
C HIS A 66 -16.86 -3.42 -13.00
N ARG A 67 -17.16 -4.26 -12.00
CA ARG A 67 -17.63 -3.85 -10.66
C ARG A 67 -17.18 -4.91 -9.62
N PRO A 68 -15.87 -5.07 -9.39
CA PRO A 68 -15.35 -6.26 -8.72
C PRO A 68 -15.39 -6.18 -7.18
N PHE A 69 -15.47 -4.98 -6.59
CA PHE A 69 -15.43 -4.81 -5.14
C PHE A 69 -16.74 -5.23 -4.47
N TYR A 70 -16.66 -5.97 -3.38
CA TYR A 70 -17.83 -6.52 -2.67
C TYR A 70 -17.49 -6.85 -1.21
N PRO A 71 -18.44 -6.71 -0.27
CA PRO A 71 -19.78 -6.12 -0.39
C PRO A 71 -19.84 -4.66 0.08
N ARG A 72 -20.82 -3.91 -0.43
CA ARG A 72 -21.06 -2.50 -0.03
C ARG A 72 -21.42 -2.36 1.44
N VAL A 73 -22.19 -3.30 1.97
CA VAL A 73 -22.71 -3.28 3.34
C VAL A 73 -22.42 -4.61 4.02
N SER A 74 -22.20 -4.58 5.34
CA SER A 74 -22.11 -5.80 6.14
C SER A 74 -23.46 -6.50 6.16
N SER A 75 -23.49 -7.76 5.72
CA SER A 75 -24.68 -8.60 5.77
C SER A 75 -24.32 -10.03 6.16
N SER A 76 -25.28 -10.73 6.76
CA SER A 76 -25.15 -12.14 7.08
C SER A 76 -25.06 -13.04 5.85
N SER A 77 -25.42 -12.54 4.66
CA SER A 77 -25.36 -13.26 3.39
C SER A 77 -24.06 -13.04 2.63
N ALA A 78 -23.26 -12.03 2.96
CA ALA A 78 -22.03 -11.74 2.24
C ALA A 78 -20.97 -12.84 2.44
N ARG A 79 -20.46 -13.39 1.33
CA ARG A 79 -19.44 -14.45 1.32
C ARG A 79 -18.34 -14.14 0.32
N GLN A 80 -17.10 -14.42 0.67
CA GLN A 80 -15.97 -14.32 -0.26
C GLN A 80 -16.12 -15.29 -1.45
N ALA A 81 -16.84 -16.39 -1.29
CA ALA A 81 -17.15 -17.31 -2.40
C ALA A 81 -17.92 -16.64 -3.55
N HIS A 82 -18.66 -15.56 -3.31
CA HIS A 82 -19.31 -14.79 -4.37
C HIS A 82 -18.30 -14.14 -5.30
N LEU A 83 -17.18 -13.64 -4.76
CA LEU A 83 -16.08 -13.09 -5.55
C LEU A 83 -15.45 -14.18 -6.43
N LEU A 84 -15.24 -15.37 -5.90
CA LEU A 84 -14.65 -16.50 -6.65
C LEU A 84 -15.49 -16.83 -7.88
N SER A 85 -16.80 -17.03 -7.68
CA SER A 85 -17.74 -17.35 -8.75
C SER A 85 -17.80 -16.25 -9.82
N ALA A 86 -18.03 -15.00 -9.39
CA ALA A 86 -18.22 -13.88 -10.31
C ALA A 86 -16.93 -13.46 -11.05
N LEU A 87 -15.79 -13.56 -10.37
CA LEU A 87 -14.47 -13.29 -10.96
C LEU A 87 -13.82 -14.53 -11.58
N GLY A 88 -14.56 -15.64 -11.69
CA GLY A 88 -14.16 -16.82 -12.47
C GLY A 88 -12.84 -17.44 -12.01
N VAL A 89 -12.62 -17.51 -10.70
CA VAL A 89 -11.42 -18.10 -10.10
C VAL A 89 -11.79 -19.15 -9.07
N GLU A 90 -10.93 -20.17 -8.92
CA GLU A 90 -11.27 -21.36 -8.12
C GLU A 90 -10.97 -21.21 -6.62
N HIS A 91 -9.99 -20.39 -6.24
CA HIS A 91 -9.51 -20.29 -4.87
C HIS A 91 -9.15 -18.86 -4.46
N MET A 92 -9.18 -18.56 -3.15
CA MET A 92 -8.95 -17.20 -2.64
C MET A 92 -7.58 -16.61 -2.99
N ASP A 93 -6.54 -17.43 -3.11
CA ASP A 93 -5.21 -16.95 -3.49
C ASP A 93 -5.13 -16.45 -4.94
N ALA A 94 -6.13 -16.77 -5.78
CA ALA A 94 -6.27 -16.17 -7.11
C ALA A 94 -6.74 -14.71 -7.06
N LEU A 95 -7.36 -14.32 -5.93
CA LEU A 95 -7.79 -12.95 -5.64
C LEU A 95 -6.79 -12.21 -4.73
N ARG A 96 -5.57 -12.73 -4.64
CA ARG A 96 -4.44 -12.15 -3.93
C ARG A 96 -3.27 -12.04 -4.88
N ARG A 97 -2.51 -10.98 -4.70
CA ARG A 97 -1.17 -10.84 -5.29
C ARG A 97 -0.21 -11.82 -4.63
N GLU A 98 0.89 -12.14 -5.28
CA GLU A 98 1.90 -13.02 -4.68
C GLU A 98 2.38 -12.49 -3.32
N CYS A 99 2.62 -11.18 -3.16
CA CYS A 99 3.01 -10.55 -1.89
C CYS A 99 1.96 -10.63 -0.78
N GLU A 100 0.72 -10.98 -1.11
CA GLU A 100 -0.41 -11.04 -0.18
C GLU A 100 -0.70 -12.46 0.30
N ARG A 101 -0.04 -13.47 -0.27
CA ARG A 101 -0.23 -14.87 0.12
C ARG A 101 0.36 -15.16 1.50
N ALA A 102 -0.11 -16.25 2.11
CA ALA A 102 0.44 -16.70 3.38
C ALA A 102 1.89 -17.18 3.19
N THR A 103 2.73 -16.90 4.18
CA THR A 103 4.08 -17.45 4.31
C THR A 103 4.16 -18.30 5.58
N SER A 104 5.33 -18.86 5.89
CA SER A 104 5.60 -19.50 7.17
C SER A 104 5.36 -18.59 8.38
N ASP A 105 5.58 -17.28 8.19
CA ASP A 105 5.67 -16.32 9.28
C ASP A 105 4.51 -15.31 9.30
N ARG A 106 3.71 -15.26 8.23
CA ARG A 106 2.62 -14.29 8.07
C ARG A 106 1.39 -14.93 7.44
N ARG A 107 0.21 -14.59 7.97
CA ARG A 107 -1.07 -14.97 7.36
C ARG A 107 -1.29 -14.21 6.04
N ALA A 108 -2.04 -14.82 5.14
CA ALA A 108 -2.47 -14.15 3.91
C ALA A 108 -3.27 -12.87 4.23
N ALA A 109 -3.11 -11.86 3.38
CA ALA A 109 -3.89 -10.64 3.45
C ALA A 109 -5.37 -10.91 3.09
N CYS A 110 -6.22 -9.89 3.31
CA CYS A 110 -7.56 -9.92 2.75
C CYS A 110 -7.48 -9.88 1.21
N SER A 111 -8.49 -10.40 0.54
CA SER A 111 -8.60 -10.21 -0.91
C SER A 111 -8.79 -8.72 -1.22
N LEU A 112 -8.11 -8.24 -2.26
CA LEU A 112 -8.23 -6.87 -2.76
C LEU A 112 -9.68 -6.45 -3.00
N PHE A 113 -10.50 -7.36 -3.52
CA PHE A 113 -11.89 -7.06 -3.88
C PHE A 113 -12.86 -7.17 -2.70
N TRP A 114 -12.38 -7.52 -1.50
CA TRP A 114 -13.21 -7.61 -0.32
C TRP A 114 -13.22 -6.29 0.49
N THR A 115 -14.41 -5.77 0.79
CA THR A 115 -14.59 -4.43 1.40
C THR A 115 -15.16 -4.45 2.82
N LEU A 116 -15.08 -5.59 3.53
CA LEU A 116 -15.51 -5.69 4.94
C LEU A 116 -14.41 -6.19 5.87
N GLY A 117 -14.55 -5.86 7.14
CA GLY A 117 -13.65 -6.28 8.23
C GLY A 117 -12.66 -5.19 8.63
N GLY A 118 -11.77 -5.50 9.57
CA GLY A 118 -10.73 -4.55 10.02
C GLY A 118 -9.63 -4.32 8.97
N ASN A 119 -9.46 -5.25 8.03
CA ASN A 119 -8.46 -5.18 6.96
C ASN A 119 -9.11 -4.60 5.70
N GLN A 120 -9.56 -3.35 5.74
CA GLN A 120 -10.33 -2.65 4.68
C GLN A 120 -9.54 -2.39 3.37
N VAL A 121 -8.75 -3.37 2.93
CA VAL A 121 -7.84 -3.33 1.79
C VAL A 121 -8.57 -2.89 0.52
N GLY A 122 -9.78 -3.41 0.26
CA GLY A 122 -10.54 -2.99 -0.92
C GLY A 122 -11.02 -1.54 -0.89
N LYS A 123 -11.40 -1.01 0.30
CA LYS A 123 -11.76 0.41 0.41
C LYS A 123 -10.54 1.31 0.26
N ALA A 124 -9.42 0.92 0.88
CA ALA A 124 -8.16 1.63 0.76
C ALA A 124 -7.66 1.65 -0.70
N ALA A 125 -7.79 0.54 -1.42
CA ALA A 125 -7.49 0.48 -2.85
C ALA A 125 -8.40 1.42 -3.66
N ILE A 126 -9.72 1.41 -3.45
CA ILE A 126 -10.64 2.32 -4.15
C ILE A 126 -10.23 3.78 -3.94
N SER A 127 -10.07 4.22 -2.70
CA SER A 127 -9.72 5.62 -2.41
C SER A 127 -8.30 5.96 -2.87
N GLY A 128 -7.33 5.08 -2.63
CA GLY A 128 -5.94 5.30 -3.03
C GLY A 128 -5.79 5.39 -4.54
N TRP A 129 -6.47 4.52 -5.27
CA TRP A 129 -6.39 4.50 -6.73
C TRP A 129 -7.06 5.72 -7.36
N ARG A 130 -8.32 5.96 -7.00
CA ARG A 130 -9.12 7.03 -7.59
C ARG A 130 -8.67 8.42 -7.16
N ASP A 131 -8.34 8.57 -5.87
CA ASP A 131 -8.15 9.89 -5.27
C ASP A 131 -6.66 10.27 -5.21
N VAL A 132 -5.72 9.31 -5.28
CA VAL A 132 -4.26 9.60 -5.21
C VAL A 132 -3.53 9.17 -6.48
N VAL A 133 -3.57 7.88 -6.84
CA VAL A 133 -2.78 7.34 -7.96
C VAL A 133 -3.18 7.96 -9.28
N GLN A 134 -4.47 7.93 -9.64
CA GLN A 134 -4.93 8.46 -10.93
C GLN A 134 -4.66 9.97 -11.09
N PRO A 135 -4.94 10.85 -10.11
CA PRO A 135 -4.56 12.26 -10.22
C PRO A 135 -3.05 12.46 -10.32
N ALA A 136 -2.25 11.74 -9.53
CA ALA A 136 -0.79 11.87 -9.57
C ALA A 136 -0.21 11.39 -10.91
N ARG A 137 -0.73 10.30 -11.47
CA ARG A 137 -0.34 9.82 -12.81
C ARG A 137 -0.68 10.82 -13.90
N ARG A 138 -1.86 11.44 -13.86
CA ARG A 138 -2.22 12.54 -14.77
C ARG A 138 -1.27 13.75 -14.67
N ALA A 139 -0.66 13.96 -13.49
CA ALA A 139 0.37 14.96 -13.27
C ALA A 139 1.80 14.50 -13.64
N GLY A 140 1.97 13.23 -14.07
CA GLY A 140 3.25 12.68 -14.51
C GLY A 140 3.96 11.77 -13.50
N ALA A 141 3.30 11.34 -12.41
CA ALA A 141 3.89 10.37 -11.49
C ALA A 141 4.02 8.98 -12.12
N LEU A 142 5.12 8.31 -11.80
CA LEU A 142 5.42 6.93 -12.14
C LEU A 142 5.00 5.99 -11.01
N LEU A 143 4.74 4.72 -11.33
CA LEU A 143 4.44 3.67 -10.35
C LEU A 143 5.59 2.69 -10.24
N TRP A 144 6.12 2.49 -9.04
CA TRP A 144 6.97 1.34 -8.75
C TRP A 144 6.10 0.13 -8.36
N PRO A 145 6.40 -1.10 -8.83
CA PRO A 145 7.51 -1.49 -9.73
C PRO A 145 7.13 -1.57 -11.22
N PHE A 146 6.11 -0.84 -11.67
CA PHE A 146 5.54 -0.97 -13.02
C PHE A 146 6.28 -0.13 -14.07
N ASP A 147 6.34 1.17 -13.84
CA ASP A 147 6.95 2.15 -14.76
C ASP A 147 8.46 2.29 -14.51
N VAL A 148 8.90 1.94 -13.29
CA VAL A 148 10.31 1.98 -12.87
C VAL A 148 10.68 0.69 -12.16
N ALA A 149 11.64 -0.04 -12.73
CA ALA A 149 12.13 -1.29 -12.14
C ALA A 149 13.12 -1.04 -10.99
N ALA A 150 14.01 -0.06 -11.15
CA ALA A 150 15.03 0.29 -10.17
C ALA A 150 14.81 1.73 -9.69
N LEU A 151 14.67 1.93 -8.37
CA LEU A 151 14.52 3.27 -7.79
C LEU A 151 15.76 4.16 -8.01
N SER A 152 16.92 3.57 -8.27
CA SER A 152 18.15 4.29 -8.60
C SER A 152 18.17 4.89 -10.01
N SER A 153 17.25 4.50 -10.90
CA SER A 153 17.18 5.00 -12.28
C SER A 153 16.19 6.16 -12.47
N VAL A 154 15.66 6.70 -11.37
CA VAL A 154 14.64 7.76 -11.40
C VAL A 154 15.29 9.10 -11.69
N GLU A 155 14.81 9.78 -12.75
CA GLU A 155 15.32 11.09 -13.16
C GLU A 155 14.95 12.20 -12.16
N GLN A 156 15.71 13.30 -12.18
CA GLN A 156 15.42 14.47 -11.34
C GLN A 156 14.01 15.02 -11.60
N GLY A 157 13.35 15.52 -10.55
CA GLY A 157 11.98 16.05 -10.62
C GLY A 157 10.88 15.01 -10.84
N SER A 158 11.23 13.71 -10.95
CA SER A 158 10.24 12.64 -11.08
C SER A 158 9.59 12.33 -9.75
N VAL A 159 8.27 12.05 -9.78
CA VAL A 159 7.54 11.51 -8.64
C VAL A 159 7.29 10.03 -8.89
N VAL A 160 7.68 9.18 -7.95
CA VAL A 160 7.41 7.75 -7.97
C VAL A 160 6.51 7.40 -6.79
N LEU A 161 5.39 6.74 -7.07
CA LEU A 161 4.51 6.20 -6.03
C LEU A 161 4.84 4.72 -5.82
N CYS A 162 4.84 4.28 -4.56
CA CYS A 162 4.97 2.88 -4.20
C CYS A 162 3.99 2.49 -3.10
N GLU A 163 3.73 1.19 -2.99
CA GLU A 163 3.04 0.63 -1.82
C GLU A 163 4.02 0.44 -0.67
N THR A 164 3.59 0.81 0.52
CA THR A 164 4.28 0.56 1.78
C THR A 164 3.32 -0.08 2.76
N TYR A 165 3.80 -0.98 3.61
CA TYR A 165 2.97 -1.57 4.65
C TYR A 165 3.65 -1.36 6.02
N PRO A 166 3.14 -0.47 6.88
CA PRO A 166 3.78 -0.13 8.15
C PRO A 166 4.08 -1.33 9.04
N ALA A 167 3.17 -2.31 9.09
CA ALA A 167 3.38 -3.51 9.91
C ALA A 167 4.58 -4.36 9.43
N GLU A 168 4.88 -4.35 8.13
CA GLU A 168 6.09 -4.96 7.58
C GLU A 168 7.32 -4.09 7.92
N ALA A 169 7.21 -2.77 7.77
CA ALA A 169 8.27 -1.81 8.08
C ALA A 169 8.70 -1.84 9.56
N TYR A 170 7.81 -2.15 10.50
CA TYR A 170 8.14 -2.28 11.93
C TYR A 170 9.35 -3.19 12.15
N GLY A 171 9.34 -4.37 11.53
CA GLY A 171 10.42 -5.35 11.62
C GLY A 171 11.73 -4.82 11.03
N HIS A 172 11.65 -4.02 9.97
CA HIS A 172 12.82 -3.48 9.27
C HIS A 172 13.56 -2.47 10.12
N VAL A 173 12.82 -1.62 10.84
CA VAL A 173 13.39 -0.52 11.63
C VAL A 173 13.58 -0.86 13.12
N GLY A 174 13.25 -2.09 13.53
CA GLY A 174 13.41 -2.57 14.90
C GLY A 174 12.33 -2.09 15.87
N VAL A 175 11.19 -1.62 15.36
CA VAL A 175 10.03 -1.24 16.17
C VAL A 175 9.30 -2.52 16.58
N ARG A 176 9.10 -2.69 17.89
CA ARG A 176 8.40 -3.86 18.45
C ARG A 176 7.55 -3.44 19.64
N PHE A 177 6.30 -3.90 19.64
CA PHE A 177 5.41 -3.74 20.78
C PHE A 177 5.67 -4.84 21.80
N ARG A 178 5.64 -4.49 23.09
CA ARG A 178 5.70 -5.46 24.20
C ARG A 178 4.45 -6.34 24.18
N ARG A 179 4.49 -7.49 24.86
CA ARG A 179 3.32 -8.36 24.99
C ARG A 179 2.14 -7.58 25.57
N GLY A 180 1.02 -7.59 24.85
CA GLY A 180 -0.18 -6.84 25.22
C GLY A 180 -0.13 -5.35 24.84
N GLY A 181 0.94 -4.89 24.19
CA GLY A 181 1.11 -3.56 23.60
C GLY A 181 0.16 -3.29 22.43
N SER A 182 -0.20 -2.03 22.21
CA SER A 182 -1.09 -1.59 21.14
C SER A 182 -0.64 -0.27 20.54
N LYS A 183 -0.60 -0.19 19.21
CA LYS A 183 -0.32 1.07 18.50
C LYS A 183 -1.38 2.15 18.74
N GLN A 184 -2.55 1.81 19.28
CA GLN A 184 -3.56 2.77 19.70
C GLN A 184 -3.19 3.52 20.98
N ARG A 185 -2.24 3.01 21.78
CA ARG A 185 -1.83 3.61 23.05
C ARG A 185 -0.54 4.42 22.86
N GLN A 186 -0.60 5.70 23.22
CA GLN A 186 0.55 6.61 23.14
C GLN A 186 1.79 6.08 23.88
N GLU A 187 1.60 5.57 25.11
CA GLU A 187 2.70 5.02 25.92
C GLU A 187 3.42 3.86 25.20
N ASP A 188 2.67 2.99 24.53
CA ASP A 188 3.26 1.89 23.77
C ASP A 188 3.99 2.38 22.53
N ARG A 189 3.45 3.38 21.81
CA ARG A 189 4.15 4.00 20.67
C ARG A 189 5.46 4.65 21.13
N ARG A 190 5.44 5.36 22.25
CA ARG A 190 6.63 5.96 22.88
C ARG A 190 7.66 4.89 23.23
N ALA A 191 7.22 3.81 23.88
CA ALA A 191 8.11 2.69 24.21
C ALA A 191 8.69 2.01 22.95
N ALA A 192 7.89 1.85 21.91
CA ALA A 192 8.29 1.21 20.66
C ALA A 192 9.26 2.06 19.82
N THR A 193 9.25 3.38 19.98
CA THR A 193 10.12 4.33 19.24
C THR A 193 11.37 4.77 20.01
N ALA A 194 11.53 4.39 21.28
CA ALA A 194 12.63 4.88 22.13
C ALA A 194 14.05 4.71 21.56
N GLY A 195 14.28 3.69 20.72
CA GLY A 195 15.57 3.45 20.06
C GLY A 195 15.72 4.06 18.66
N LEU A 196 14.66 4.67 18.12
CA LEU A 196 14.63 5.06 16.71
C LEU A 196 15.55 6.24 16.40
N GLY A 197 15.64 7.23 17.30
CA GLY A 197 16.55 8.37 17.13
C GLY A 197 18.02 7.94 17.00
N GLN A 198 18.49 7.07 17.90
CA GLN A 198 19.85 6.52 17.85
C GLN A 198 20.06 5.66 16.60
N ARG A 199 19.04 4.92 16.16
CA ARG A 199 19.11 4.17 14.90
C ARG A 199 19.29 5.12 13.71
N CYS A 200 18.47 6.17 13.61
CA CYS A 200 18.55 7.18 12.56
C CYS A 200 19.96 7.78 12.51
N GLU A 201 20.52 8.18 13.65
CA GLU A 201 21.89 8.70 13.73
C GLU A 201 22.93 7.71 13.19
N ARG A 202 22.90 6.45 13.63
CA ARG A 202 23.81 5.40 13.13
C ARG A 202 23.67 5.15 11.63
N HIS A 203 22.48 5.36 11.07
CA HIS A 203 22.17 5.15 9.66
C HIS A 203 22.32 6.45 8.84
N GLY A 204 22.82 7.54 9.42
CA GLY A 204 23.01 8.81 8.74
C GLY A 204 21.72 9.59 8.45
N VAL A 205 20.58 9.17 9.02
CA VAL A 205 19.28 9.82 8.85
C VAL A 205 19.16 10.99 9.83
N ARG A 206 19.04 12.21 9.30
CA ARG A 206 18.90 13.42 10.10
C ARG A 206 17.43 13.68 10.40
N LEU A 207 17.08 13.68 11.68
CA LEU A 207 15.74 14.04 12.14
C LEU A 207 15.70 15.54 12.48
N SER A 208 14.60 16.22 12.13
CA SER A 208 14.33 17.56 12.64
C SER A 208 14.05 17.53 14.14
N SER A 209 14.22 18.67 14.82
CA SER A 209 13.85 18.82 16.23
C SER A 209 12.41 18.39 16.49
N ASP A 210 11.51 18.74 15.57
CA ASP A 210 10.08 18.46 15.68
C ASP A 210 9.81 16.96 15.56
N MET A 211 10.49 16.28 14.64
CA MET A 211 10.38 14.82 14.51
C MET A 211 10.92 14.11 15.77
N VAL A 212 12.02 14.58 16.34
CA VAL A 212 12.55 14.04 17.60
C VAL A 212 11.54 14.22 18.75
N ALA A 213 10.89 15.38 18.83
CA ALA A 213 9.87 15.65 19.83
C ALA A 213 8.65 14.72 19.67
N VAL A 214 8.16 14.55 18.44
CA VAL A 214 7.01 13.67 18.12
C VAL A 214 7.31 12.20 18.46
N LEU A 215 8.50 11.71 18.11
CA LEU A 215 8.94 10.36 18.47
C LEU A 215 9.01 10.18 19.98
N THR A 216 9.57 11.17 20.69
CA THR A 216 9.73 11.14 22.15
C THR A 216 8.38 11.18 22.87
N ASP A 217 7.40 11.88 22.32
CA ASP A 217 6.04 11.98 22.86
C ASP A 217 5.17 10.75 22.53
N GLY A 218 5.50 10.01 21.47
CA GLY A 218 4.68 8.90 20.99
C GLY A 218 3.46 9.35 20.19
N PHE A 219 3.60 10.44 19.42
CA PHE A 219 2.58 10.93 18.48
C PHE A 219 1.28 11.42 19.15
N GLY A 220 1.39 11.99 20.36
CA GLY A 220 0.26 12.54 21.10
C GLY A 220 -0.76 11.49 21.57
N PRO A 221 -1.77 11.91 22.36
CA PRO A 221 -2.78 11.01 22.94
C PRO A 221 -3.97 10.75 22.01
N ARG A 222 -4.06 11.46 20.89
CA ARG A 222 -5.23 11.42 20.01
C ARG A 222 -5.31 10.10 19.26
N LYS A 223 -6.53 9.75 18.81
CA LYS A 223 -6.80 8.50 18.08
C LYS A 223 -6.08 8.44 16.73
N ASP A 224 -5.91 9.57 16.06
CA ASP A 224 -5.17 9.74 14.80
C ASP A 224 -3.64 9.68 14.97
N GLY A 225 -3.14 9.64 16.23
CA GLY A 225 -1.71 9.50 16.50
C GLY A 225 -1.12 8.17 16.02
N GLU A 226 -1.96 7.13 15.87
CA GLU A 226 -1.57 5.87 15.26
C GLU A 226 -1.22 6.01 13.78
N ASP A 227 -2.00 6.80 13.03
CA ASP A 227 -1.79 7.00 11.59
C ASP A 227 -0.47 7.74 11.32
N ALA A 228 -0.19 8.78 12.11
CA ALA A 228 1.07 9.52 12.03
C ALA A 228 2.29 8.64 12.42
N PHE A 229 2.12 7.77 13.41
CA PHE A 229 3.11 6.78 13.79
C PHE A 229 3.39 5.81 12.63
N ASP A 230 2.35 5.22 12.05
CA ASP A 230 2.46 4.27 10.94
C ASP A 230 3.09 4.88 9.70
N ALA A 231 2.69 6.10 9.33
CA ALA A 231 3.30 6.85 8.23
C ALA A 231 4.79 7.10 8.47
N THR A 232 5.18 7.47 9.70
CA THR A 232 6.59 7.69 10.06
C THR A 232 7.39 6.40 9.99
N ILE A 233 6.86 5.28 10.49
CA ILE A 233 7.58 4.01 10.40
C ILE A 233 7.66 3.51 8.95
N GLY A 234 6.60 3.68 8.17
CA GLY A 234 6.61 3.43 6.73
C GLY A 234 7.73 4.19 6.03
N LEU A 235 7.85 5.50 6.27
CA LEU A 235 8.92 6.34 5.74
C LEU A 235 10.32 5.83 6.15
N MET A 236 10.51 5.48 7.42
CA MET A 236 11.80 4.93 7.87
C MET A 236 12.13 3.61 7.18
N GLY A 237 11.14 2.75 6.93
CA GLY A 237 11.28 1.53 6.14
C GLY A 237 11.70 1.82 4.69
N MET A 238 11.07 2.83 4.06
CA MET A 238 11.45 3.27 2.70
C MET A 238 12.90 3.74 2.63
N ILE A 239 13.36 4.51 3.64
CA ILE A 239 14.75 4.98 3.70
C ILE A 239 15.73 3.80 3.73
N GLU A 240 15.44 2.73 4.48
CA GLU A 240 16.30 1.54 4.49
C GLU A 240 16.43 0.89 3.09
N VAL A 241 15.37 0.97 2.27
CA VAL A 241 15.37 0.44 0.90
C VAL A 241 16.14 1.37 -0.04
N VAL A 242 15.86 2.67 -0.02
CA VAL A 242 16.54 3.66 -0.88
C VAL A 242 18.03 3.69 -0.62
N GLU A 243 18.44 3.54 0.64
CA GLU A 243 19.85 3.51 1.03
C GLU A 243 20.53 2.15 0.81
N GLY A 244 19.84 1.18 0.20
CA GLY A 244 20.40 -0.13 -0.13
C GLY A 244 20.64 -1.05 1.07
N ARG A 245 20.19 -0.68 2.28
CA ARG A 245 20.26 -1.55 3.48
C ARG A 245 19.21 -2.66 3.45
N ARG A 246 18.21 -2.53 2.59
CA ARG A 246 17.16 -3.52 2.35
C ARG A 246 16.83 -3.62 0.87
N ALA A 247 16.59 -4.85 0.39
CA ALA A 247 16.12 -5.05 -0.98
C ALA A 247 14.68 -4.52 -1.15
N PRO A 248 14.33 -3.90 -2.28
CA PRO A 248 12.98 -3.36 -2.51
C PRO A 248 11.93 -4.47 -2.71
N ALA A 249 12.33 -5.63 -3.22
CA ALA A 249 11.52 -6.81 -3.44
C ALA A 249 12.42 -8.07 -3.44
N PRO A 250 11.86 -9.29 -3.37
CA PRO A 250 12.59 -10.55 -3.55
C PRO A 250 13.11 -10.70 -4.98
N GLY A 251 14.42 -10.92 -5.15
CA GLY A 251 15.10 -11.52 -6.33
C GLY A 251 14.73 -11.01 -7.74
N VAL A 252 15.22 -11.71 -8.78
CA VAL A 252 14.86 -11.43 -10.18
C VAL A 252 13.41 -11.85 -10.41
N ARG A 253 12.49 -10.93 -10.20
CA ARG A 253 11.14 -11.03 -10.77
C ARG A 253 11.11 -10.38 -12.14
N GLN A 254 10.40 -11.01 -13.08
CA GLN A 254 9.90 -10.28 -14.24
C GLN A 254 9.10 -9.08 -13.71
N ALA A 255 9.19 -7.93 -14.38
CA ALA A 255 8.39 -6.76 -14.01
C ALA A 255 6.94 -7.21 -13.82
N PRO A 256 6.33 -7.03 -12.63
CA PRO A 256 5.05 -7.65 -12.36
C PRO A 256 4.01 -6.87 -13.14
N GLU A 257 3.58 -7.39 -14.29
CA GLU A 257 2.63 -6.73 -15.20
C GLU A 257 1.37 -6.26 -14.45
N TRP A 258 0.94 -7.03 -13.45
CA TRP A 258 -0.33 -6.82 -12.73
C TRP A 258 -0.18 -6.60 -11.24
N GLU A 259 0.71 -7.35 -10.58
CA GLU A 259 0.63 -7.50 -9.13
C GLU A 259 1.30 -6.37 -8.37
N GLY A 260 2.39 -5.80 -8.86
CA GLY A 260 3.19 -4.87 -8.05
C GLY A 260 3.78 -5.57 -6.82
N TRP A 261 4.24 -4.79 -5.84
CA TRP A 261 4.86 -5.32 -4.62
C TRP A 261 4.83 -4.31 -3.47
N ILE A 262 4.86 -4.78 -2.22
CA ILE A 262 5.07 -3.92 -1.05
C ILE A 262 6.57 -3.61 -0.93
N LEU A 263 6.94 -2.34 -0.94
CA LEU A 263 8.34 -1.92 -0.90
C LEU A 263 9.04 -2.44 0.37
N GLY A 264 10.15 -3.14 0.18
CA GLY A 264 10.95 -3.72 1.27
C GLY A 264 10.47 -5.09 1.76
N GLN A 265 9.36 -5.62 1.25
CA GLN A 265 8.92 -6.96 1.60
C GLN A 265 9.77 -8.01 0.86
N THR A 266 10.35 -8.97 1.58
CA THR A 266 11.29 -9.97 1.01
C THR A 266 10.73 -11.39 0.94
N ALA A 267 9.49 -11.61 1.39
CA ALA A 267 8.79 -12.89 1.32
C ALA A 267 7.29 -12.67 1.10
#